data_AF-A0A7S8J218-F1
#
_entry.id   AF-A0A7S8J218-F1
#
_cell.length_a   1.000
_cell.length_b   1.000
_cell.length_c   1.000
_cell.angle_alpha   90.00
_cell.angle_beta   90.00
_cell.angle_gamma   90.00
#
_symmetry.space_group_name_H-M   'P 1'
#
loop_
_entity.id
_entity.type
_entity.pdbx_description
1 polymer ?
#
loop_
_entity_poly.entity_id
_entity_poly.type
_entity_poly.pdbx_seq_one_letter_code
_entity_poly.pdbx_strand_id
1 'polypeptide(L)'
;MILFSQFSMPLSHACRTKWFLFTSPFLISFFLIVGCYQDSPSPDRQTAVDLLITLLDDRDTFVRRNAAEALGKIGDLKSKPFLLATLDDSEPAVREAAARSLSWLSGLDSETRSKLTMLLQDADMSVQRAAAQALNRF
;
A
#
# COMPACT_ATOMS: atom_id res chain seq x y z
N MET A 1 -19.32 36.11 33.02
CA MET A 1 -20.27 36.25 31.90
C MET A 1 -19.47 36.04 30.63
N ILE A 2 -19.69 34.90 29.99
CA ILE A 2 -18.85 34.34 28.92
C ILE A 2 -19.32 34.92 27.59
N LEU A 3 -18.40 35.42 26.77
CA LEU A 3 -18.66 35.74 25.36
C LEU A 3 -17.54 35.09 24.52
N PHE A 4 -17.77 33.85 24.11
CA PHE A 4 -17.02 33.23 23.02
C PHE A 4 -17.63 33.73 21.72
N SER A 5 -16.94 34.60 20.98
CA SER A 5 -17.23 34.82 19.57
C SER A 5 -16.56 33.70 18.77
N GLN A 6 -17.35 32.76 18.27
CA GLN A 6 -16.92 31.80 17.25
C GLN A 6 -16.66 32.57 15.95
N PHE A 7 -15.39 32.73 15.58
CA PHE A 7 -15.00 33.13 14.24
C PHE A 7 -14.72 31.86 13.44
N SER A 8 -15.75 31.36 12.76
CA SER A 8 -15.59 30.34 11.71
C SER A 8 -15.16 31.04 10.43
N MET A 9 -13.96 30.74 9.93
CA MET A 9 -13.60 30.95 8.53
C MET A 9 -13.15 29.64 7.91
N PRO A 10 -13.61 29.32 6.68
CA PRO A 10 -13.25 28.11 5.97
C PRO A 10 -11.99 28.39 5.17
N LEU A 11 -10.88 27.70 5.46
CA LEU A 11 -9.78 27.65 4.51
C LEU A 11 -9.19 26.25 4.41
N SER A 12 -9.36 25.73 3.20
CA SER A 12 -8.58 24.72 2.52
C SER A 12 -7.11 24.68 2.94
N HIS A 13 -6.62 23.46 3.17
CA HIS A 13 -5.22 23.04 2.99
C HIS A 13 -4.14 24.06 3.38
N ALA A 14 -3.71 24.06 4.64
CA ALA A 14 -2.30 23.95 5.01
C ALA A 14 -2.07 24.31 6.49
N CYS A 15 -1.13 23.61 7.12
CA CYS A 15 -0.52 23.94 8.40
C CYS A 15 -1.47 23.97 9.61
N ARG A 16 -1.70 22.78 10.20
CA ARG A 16 -2.02 22.67 11.62
C ARG A 16 -0.76 22.98 12.44
N THR A 17 -0.28 24.23 12.42
CA THR A 17 0.67 24.73 13.40
C THR A 17 -0.04 24.68 14.75
N LYS A 18 0.23 23.65 15.56
CA LYS A 18 -0.16 23.62 16.96
C LYS A 18 0.74 24.66 17.66
N TRP A 19 0.33 25.92 17.63
CA TRP A 19 0.95 26.95 18.45
C TRP A 19 0.68 26.59 19.91
N PHE A 20 1.64 25.96 20.59
CA PHE A 20 1.69 26.10 22.03
C PHE A 20 2.00 27.57 22.30
N LEU A 21 0.98 28.33 22.67
CA LEU A 21 1.17 29.69 23.18
C LEU A 21 1.89 29.58 24.54
N PHE A 22 3.21 29.46 24.52
CA PHE A 22 4.03 29.81 25.67
C PHE A 22 4.38 31.29 25.51
N THR A 23 3.50 32.17 25.99
CA THR A 23 3.78 33.60 26.03
C THR A 23 4.85 33.85 27.09
N SER A 24 6.13 33.82 26.69
CA SER A 24 7.24 34.33 27.51
C SER A 24 7.89 35.51 26.77
N PRO A 25 7.98 36.71 27.39
CA PRO A 25 8.34 37.95 26.69
C PRO A 25 9.85 38.19 26.52
N PHE A 26 10.70 37.17 26.69
CA PHE A 26 12.14 37.31 26.57
C PHE A 26 12.68 36.33 25.52
N LEU A 27 12.89 36.85 24.31
CA LEU A 27 14.03 36.64 23.40
C LEU A 27 13.59 36.81 21.94
N ILE A 28 13.92 37.99 21.41
CA ILE A 28 13.87 38.29 19.98
C ILE A 28 15.11 37.68 19.32
N SER A 29 14.90 37.12 18.12
CA SER A 29 15.93 36.77 17.12
C SER A 29 16.63 35.41 17.24
N PHE A 30 15.92 34.33 16.87
CA PHE A 30 16.52 33.24 16.09
C PHE A 30 15.46 32.41 15.35
N PHE A 31 14.84 32.98 14.31
CA PHE A 31 13.91 32.23 13.44
C PHE A 31 14.27 32.44 11.97
N LEU A 32 15.43 31.94 11.53
CA LEU A 32 15.75 31.76 10.10
C LEU A 32 16.29 30.38 9.74
N ILE A 33 16.20 29.40 10.64
CA ILE A 33 16.42 27.98 10.29
C ILE A 33 15.32 27.13 10.95
N VAL A 34 14.06 27.52 10.78
CA VAL A 34 13.05 26.48 10.67
C VAL A 34 13.13 26.04 9.23
N GLY A 35 14.08 25.14 8.95
CA GLY A 35 13.96 24.31 7.77
C GLY A 35 12.54 23.74 7.84
N CYS A 36 11.76 23.94 6.79
CA CYS A 36 10.48 23.26 6.64
C CYS A 36 10.81 21.76 6.59
N TYR A 37 10.92 21.13 7.75
CA TYR A 37 10.81 19.70 7.88
C TYR A 37 9.36 19.43 7.54
N GLN A 38 9.10 19.18 6.26
CA GLN A 38 7.84 18.61 5.85
C GLN A 38 7.74 17.31 6.62
N ASP A 39 6.91 17.30 7.66
CA ASP A 39 6.30 16.08 8.13
C ASP A 39 5.62 15.48 6.90
N SER A 40 6.33 14.58 6.20
CA SER A 40 5.69 13.70 5.23
C SER A 40 4.69 12.91 6.06
N PRO A 41 3.37 13.14 5.91
CA PRO A 41 2.41 12.34 6.63
C PRO A 41 2.74 10.90 6.30
N SER A 42 3.00 10.07 7.32
CA SER A 42 3.21 8.64 7.11
C SER A 42 2.03 8.17 6.27
N PRO A 43 2.26 7.57 5.08
CA PRO A 43 1.17 7.19 4.21
C PRO A 43 0.21 6.33 5.03
N ASP A 44 -1.04 6.76 5.08
CA ASP A 44 -2.09 5.96 5.68
C ASP A 44 -2.12 4.60 4.98
N ARG A 45 -2.56 3.57 5.70
CA ARG A 45 -2.54 2.18 5.20
C ARG A 45 -3.15 2.07 3.80
N GLN A 46 -4.19 2.84 3.51
CA GLN A 46 -4.85 2.80 2.20
C GLN A 46 -3.98 3.42 1.09
N THR A 47 -3.37 4.58 1.33
CA THR A 47 -2.40 5.17 0.39
C THR A 47 -1.23 4.23 0.14
N ALA A 48 -0.74 3.51 1.15
CA ALA A 48 0.31 2.52 0.96
C ALA A 48 -0.12 1.37 0.03
N VAL A 49 -1.35 0.86 0.18
CA VAL A 49 -1.91 -0.17 -0.71
C VAL A 49 -2.05 0.36 -2.14
N ASP A 50 -2.53 1.60 -2.31
CA ASP A 50 -2.76 2.20 -3.63
C ASP A 50 -1.43 2.44 -4.38
N LEU A 51 -0.39 2.86 -3.66
CA LEU A 51 0.96 2.95 -4.20
C LEU A 51 1.49 1.58 -4.62
N LEU A 52 1.34 0.56 -3.78
CA LEU A 52 1.80 -0.79 -4.10
C LEU A 52 1.06 -1.39 -5.30
N ILE A 53 -0.24 -1.12 -5.45
CA ILE A 53 -1.01 -1.50 -6.64
C ILE A 53 -0.40 -0.86 -7.89
N THR A 54 -0.03 0.42 -7.82
CA THR A 54 0.61 1.12 -8.95
C THR A 54 1.96 0.50 -9.31
N LEU A 55 2.72 0.04 -8.32
CA LEU A 55 4.03 -0.59 -8.52
C LEU A 55 3.95 -2.00 -9.13
N LEU A 56 2.76 -2.59 -9.24
CA LEU A 56 2.58 -3.85 -9.98
C LEU A 56 2.81 -3.71 -11.48
N ASP A 57 2.80 -2.48 -12.03
CA ASP A 57 3.07 -2.20 -13.45
C ASP A 57 4.45 -1.58 -13.68
N ASP A 58 5.33 -1.62 -12.67
CA ASP A 58 6.68 -1.05 -12.80
C ASP A 58 7.52 -1.79 -13.85
N ARG A 59 8.43 -1.05 -14.50
CA ARG A 59 9.33 -1.62 -15.50
C ARG A 59 10.31 -2.60 -14.87
N ASP A 60 10.70 -2.36 -13.62
CA ASP A 60 11.58 -3.23 -12.88
C ASP A 60 10.80 -4.42 -12.29
N THR A 61 11.17 -5.60 -12.77
CA THR A 61 10.65 -6.89 -12.31
C THR A 61 10.79 -7.10 -10.80
N PHE A 62 11.87 -6.62 -10.17
CA PHE A 62 12.04 -6.72 -8.73
C PHE A 62 11.04 -5.85 -7.98
N VAL A 63 10.73 -4.67 -8.52
CA VAL A 63 9.72 -3.76 -7.95
C VAL A 63 8.34 -4.41 -8.03
N ARG A 64 7.95 -4.93 -9.20
CA ARG A 64 6.66 -5.64 -9.37
C ARG A 64 6.52 -6.82 -8.42
N ARG A 65 7.55 -7.67 -8.33
CA ARG A 65 7.57 -8.83 -7.42
C ARG A 65 7.39 -8.39 -5.97
N ASN A 66 8.18 -7.41 -5.52
CA ASN A 66 8.13 -6.93 -4.14
C ASN A 66 6.78 -6.28 -3.83
N ALA A 67 6.19 -5.57 -4.79
CA ALA A 67 4.85 -5.00 -4.67
C ALA A 67 3.80 -6.09 -4.47
N ALA A 68 3.82 -7.15 -5.29
CA ALA A 68 2.91 -8.28 -5.15
C ALA A 68 3.03 -8.94 -3.77
N GLU A 69 4.25 -9.25 -3.32
CA GLU A 69 4.47 -9.84 -1.99
C GLU A 69 4.01 -8.94 -0.85
N ALA A 70 4.25 -7.63 -0.96
CA ALA A 70 3.83 -6.67 0.05
C ALA A 70 2.30 -6.60 0.16
N LEU A 71 1.59 -6.58 -0.98
CA LEU A 71 0.12 -6.60 -1.01
C LEU A 71 -0.44 -7.85 -0.36
N GLY A 72 0.14 -9.03 -0.63
CA GLY A 72 -0.23 -10.28 0.03
C GLY A 72 -0.06 -10.23 1.56
N LYS A 73 1.07 -9.68 2.03
CA LYS A 73 1.36 -9.53 3.47
C LYS A 73 0.43 -8.53 4.16
N ILE A 74 0.02 -7.48 3.46
CA ILE A 74 -0.93 -6.48 3.97
C ILE A 74 -2.33 -7.09 4.12
N GLY A 75 -2.68 -8.03 3.24
CA GLY A 75 -3.95 -8.76 3.29
C GLY A 75 -5.19 -7.90 2.99
N ASP A 76 -5.01 -6.78 2.27
CA ASP A 76 -6.15 -5.95 1.86
C ASP A 76 -6.84 -6.58 0.63
N LEU A 77 -8.13 -6.90 0.78
CA LEU A 77 -8.95 -7.48 -0.29
C LEU A 77 -9.05 -6.58 -1.53
N LYS A 78 -8.84 -5.26 -1.39
CA LYS A 78 -8.76 -4.34 -2.54
C LYS A 78 -7.67 -4.72 -3.53
N SER A 79 -6.59 -5.35 -3.05
CA SER A 79 -5.45 -5.77 -3.89
C SER A 79 -5.72 -7.04 -4.72
N LYS A 80 -6.75 -7.80 -4.36
CA LYS A 80 -7.06 -9.10 -4.98
C LYS A 80 -7.20 -9.06 -6.51
N PRO A 81 -8.02 -8.19 -7.12
CA PRO A 81 -8.15 -8.16 -8.59
C PRO A 81 -6.84 -7.80 -9.29
N PHE A 82 -6.02 -6.94 -8.66
CA PHE A 82 -4.72 -6.58 -9.21
C PHE A 82 -3.74 -7.75 -9.16
N LEU A 83 -3.68 -8.46 -8.03
CA LEU A 83 -2.87 -9.67 -7.90
C LEU A 83 -3.31 -10.78 -8.87
N LEU A 84 -4.62 -10.91 -9.14
CA LEU A 84 -5.14 -11.84 -10.14
C LEU A 84 -4.70 -11.47 -11.57
N ALA A 85 -4.56 -10.18 -11.89
CA ALA A 85 -3.99 -9.74 -13.16
C ALA A 85 -2.47 -10.00 -13.22
N THR A 86 -1.76 -9.83 -12.11
CA THR A 86 -0.31 -10.10 -12.03
C THR A 86 0.05 -11.57 -12.22
N LEU A 87 -0.91 -12.50 -12.11
CA LEU A 87 -0.70 -13.90 -12.47
C LEU A 87 -0.37 -14.11 -13.95
N ASP A 88 -0.63 -13.13 -14.80
CA ASP A 88 -0.34 -13.18 -16.23
C ASP A 88 0.96 -12.41 -16.59
N ASP A 89 1.77 -12.02 -15.58
CA ASP A 89 3.05 -11.32 -15.80
C ASP A 89 4.03 -12.16 -16.62
N SER A 90 4.82 -11.49 -17.47
CA SER A 90 5.89 -12.11 -18.25
C SER A 90 6.95 -12.82 -17.39
N GLU A 91 7.25 -12.29 -16.20
CA GLU A 91 8.27 -12.83 -15.32
C GLU A 91 7.70 -13.92 -14.39
N PRO A 92 8.27 -15.14 -14.39
CA PRO A 92 7.87 -16.20 -13.48
C PRO A 92 7.94 -15.82 -11.99
N ALA A 93 9.00 -15.13 -11.57
CA ALA A 93 9.16 -14.71 -10.17
C ALA A 93 8.03 -13.77 -9.70
N VAL A 94 7.48 -12.95 -10.61
CA VAL A 94 6.35 -12.07 -10.30
C VAL A 94 5.05 -12.87 -10.24
N ARG A 95 4.82 -13.80 -11.19
CA ARG A 95 3.66 -14.71 -11.16
C ARG A 95 3.63 -15.56 -9.88
N GLU A 96 4.78 -16.10 -9.48
CA GLU A 96 4.93 -16.88 -8.25
C GLU A 96 4.56 -16.04 -7.01
N ALA A 97 5.09 -14.82 -6.92
CA ALA A 97 4.80 -13.90 -5.83
C ALA A 97 3.30 -13.56 -5.76
N ALA A 98 2.66 -13.34 -6.90
CA ALA A 98 1.22 -13.10 -6.98
C ALA A 98 0.41 -14.32 -6.51
N ALA A 99 0.75 -15.54 -6.99
CA ALA A 99 0.09 -16.78 -6.59
C ALA A 99 0.22 -17.05 -5.08
N ARG A 100 1.42 -16.85 -4.52
CA ARG A 100 1.65 -16.95 -3.06
C ARG A 100 0.84 -15.92 -2.29
N SER A 101 0.79 -14.68 -2.77
CA SER A 101 0.08 -13.57 -2.12
C SER A 101 -1.43 -13.78 -2.09
N LEU A 102 -2.00 -14.36 -3.16
CA LEU A 102 -3.41 -14.75 -3.19
C LEU A 102 -3.75 -15.83 -2.16
N SER A 103 -2.79 -16.68 -1.77
CA SER A 103 -3.00 -17.66 -0.67
C SER A 103 -3.12 -17.02 0.72
N TRP A 104 -2.64 -15.78 0.88
CA TRP A 104 -2.75 -15.02 2.13
C TRP A 104 -4.03 -14.19 2.21
N LEU A 105 -4.64 -13.88 1.07
CA LEU A 105 -5.91 -13.18 1.02
C LEU A 105 -7.05 -14.15 1.35
N SER A 106 -7.81 -13.84 2.40
CA SER A 106 -8.95 -14.63 2.81
C SER A 106 -10.11 -14.46 1.81
N GLY A 107 -10.43 -15.52 1.08
CA GLY A 107 -11.64 -15.60 0.25
C GLY A 107 -11.36 -16.13 -1.15
N LEU A 108 -11.56 -17.44 -1.34
CA LEU A 108 -11.67 -18.04 -2.67
C LEU A 108 -13.03 -17.68 -3.26
N ASP A 109 -13.02 -16.82 -4.28
CA ASP A 109 -14.03 -16.89 -5.33
C ASP A 109 -13.64 -18.01 -6.31
N SER A 110 -14.64 -18.50 -7.05
CA SER A 110 -14.42 -19.48 -8.11
C SER A 110 -13.39 -19.00 -9.14
N GLU A 111 -13.26 -17.68 -9.31
CA GLU A 111 -12.31 -17.06 -10.23
C GLU A 111 -10.87 -17.31 -9.80
N THR A 112 -10.52 -17.00 -8.54
CA THR A 112 -9.15 -17.23 -8.02
C THR A 112 -8.77 -18.71 -8.10
N ARG A 113 -9.71 -19.62 -7.78
CA ARG A 113 -9.46 -21.07 -7.91
C ARG A 113 -9.16 -21.45 -9.36
N SER A 114 -9.93 -20.91 -10.31
CA SER A 114 -9.76 -21.20 -11.74
C SER A 114 -8.39 -20.73 -12.23
N LYS A 115 -8.02 -19.47 -11.95
CA LYS A 115 -6.71 -18.93 -12.33
C LYS A 115 -5.54 -19.70 -11.70
N LEU A 116 -5.62 -20.03 -10.40
CA LEU A 116 -4.59 -20.85 -9.74
C LEU A 116 -4.50 -22.27 -10.33
N THR A 117 -5.62 -22.85 -10.77
CA THR A 117 -5.61 -24.17 -11.43
C THR A 117 -4.88 -24.11 -12.78
N MET A 118 -5.04 -23.02 -13.54
CA MET A 118 -4.32 -22.82 -14.80
C MET A 118 -2.80 -22.74 -14.57
N LEU A 119 -2.36 -22.09 -13.49
CA LEU A 119 -0.95 -21.96 -13.13
C LEU A 119 -0.27 -23.29 -12.74
N LEU A 120 -1.03 -24.36 -12.49
CA LEU A 120 -0.45 -25.70 -12.33
C LEU A 120 0.24 -26.22 -13.61
N GLN A 121 -0.08 -25.62 -14.76
CA GLN A 121 0.53 -25.92 -16.06
C GLN A 121 1.49 -24.82 -16.54
N ASP A 122 1.87 -23.88 -15.67
CA ASP A 122 2.82 -22.81 -16.00
C ASP A 122 4.16 -23.39 -16.47
N ALA A 123 4.89 -22.67 -17.33
CA ALA A 123 6.20 -23.11 -17.80
C ALA A 123 7.25 -23.19 -16.68
N ASP A 124 7.09 -22.42 -15.61
CA ASP A 124 8.03 -22.37 -14.49
C ASP A 124 7.58 -23.24 -13.32
N MET A 125 8.48 -24.10 -12.85
CA MET A 125 8.21 -25.04 -11.75
C MET A 125 7.94 -24.35 -10.41
N SER A 126 8.51 -23.16 -10.17
CA SER A 126 8.30 -22.40 -8.94
C SER A 126 6.88 -21.84 -8.90
N VAL A 127 6.40 -21.35 -10.04
CA VAL A 127 5.02 -20.89 -10.23
C VAL A 127 4.03 -22.03 -10.01
N GLN A 128 4.27 -23.20 -10.63
CA GLN A 128 3.43 -24.39 -10.42
C GLN A 128 3.35 -24.79 -8.94
N ARG A 129 4.49 -24.79 -8.23
CA ARG A 129 4.53 -25.10 -6.79
C ARG A 129 3.76 -24.10 -5.97
N ALA A 130 3.92 -22.80 -6.25
CA ALA A 130 3.18 -21.75 -5.55
C ALA A 130 1.67 -21.91 -5.75
N ALA A 131 1.22 -22.22 -6.97
CA ALA A 131 -0.18 -22.47 -7.26
C ALA A 131 -0.72 -23.72 -6.52
N ALA A 132 0.03 -24.83 -6.52
CA ALA A 132 -0.34 -26.04 -5.80
C ALA A 132 -0.43 -25.81 -4.28
N GLN A 133 0.55 -25.09 -3.72
CA GLN A 133 0.55 -24.71 -2.30
C GLN A 133 -0.63 -23.82 -1.95
N ALA A 134 -0.92 -22.82 -2.80
CA ALA A 134 -2.06 -21.95 -2.63
C ALA A 134 -3.36 -22.76 -2.61
N LEU A 135 -3.57 -23.63 -3.61
CA LEU A 135 -4.76 -24.49 -3.69
C LEU A 135 -4.91 -25.48 -2.53
N ASN A 136 -3.82 -25.98 -1.95
CA ASN A 136 -3.85 -26.93 -0.83
C ASN A 136 -4.13 -26.27 0.53
N ARG A 137 -3.87 -24.96 0.66
CA ARG A 137 -4.10 -24.23 1.91
C ARG A 137 -5.59 -23.99 2.18
N PHE A 138 -6.41 -24.14 1.15
CA PHE A 138 -7.84 -23.93 1.20
C PHE A 138 -8.58 -25.26 1.32
#